data_AF-A0AAU3N5L3-F1
#
_entry.id   AF-A0AAU3N5L3-F1
#
_cell.length_a   1.000
_cell.length_b   1.000
_cell.length_c   1.000
_cell.angle_alpha   90.00
_cell.angle_beta   90.00
_cell.angle_gamma   90.00
#
_symmetry.space_group_name_H-M   'P 1'
#
loop_
_entity.id
_entity.type
_entity.pdbx_description
1 polymer ?
#
loop_
_entity_poly.entity_id
_entity_poly.type
_entity_poly.pdbx_seq_one_letter_code
_entity_poly.pdbx_strand_id
1 'polypeptide(L)'
;MTHRPIDPIGEPLRPVRPHPVESHWTEPPEPGQVDPAVLSALLHRHGWQRRGGAAGRYGRWTPPGPGGGGTSLLVPENRAFPDSDDLLGEALVALSRSGSPSAHDILVALAVPSDEIRWWRDVPAGPVGATPWSVEERLRSAARQMLLAAALATRARAGYYGARHRRPAAASLENVLVGADPGGRRLTVFVPVDTGRSLSVRLHQALYATREAIDYQRATGGMDAFDAAVEAGVSHELTEAVAALVRGTEGARIAVEWAPAAGVPEGCAAPDEAVEFSPGDLPVLRRAGARYLREEPSVPVRLTGAVVRMRRSEPRGEGTVRLRVIAGAEVAHVRMTLDEEAYRIAGHAHLVGLPVRVHGRLESRGGFRRLTDASGVVPVQVDEAERDRLMKSLQENLDFFEEACSGD
;
A
#
# COMPACT_ATOMS: atom_id res chain seq x y z
N MET A 1 -56.57 -34.63 -15.08
CA MET A 1 -55.16 -34.39 -15.48
C MET A 1 -55.16 -33.60 -16.76
N THR A 2 -54.97 -32.29 -16.65
CA THR A 2 -54.95 -31.36 -17.77
C THR A 2 -53.89 -30.31 -17.46
N HIS A 3 -52.83 -30.33 -18.26
CA HIS A 3 -51.67 -29.45 -18.21
C HIS A 3 -52.09 -27.99 -18.35
N ARG A 4 -51.49 -27.12 -17.53
CA ARG A 4 -51.44 -25.67 -17.77
C ARG A 4 -49.98 -25.31 -18.12
N PRO A 5 -49.71 -24.70 -19.27
CA PRO A 5 -48.36 -24.37 -19.69
C PRO A 5 -47.84 -23.14 -18.93
N ILE A 6 -46.56 -23.17 -18.56
CA ILE A 6 -45.81 -22.03 -18.05
C ILE A 6 -45.23 -21.32 -19.27
N ASP A 7 -45.73 -20.13 -19.59
CA ASP A 7 -45.06 -19.23 -20.53
C ASP A 7 -43.74 -18.76 -19.90
N PRO A 8 -42.60 -18.83 -20.63
CA PRO A 8 -41.36 -18.24 -20.17
C PRO A 8 -41.43 -16.74 -20.46
N ILE A 9 -41.59 -15.92 -19.42
CA ILE A 9 -41.34 -14.48 -19.53
C ILE A 9 -39.83 -14.34 -19.77
N GLY A 10 -39.46 -14.11 -21.02
CA GLY A 10 -38.12 -13.75 -21.42
C GLY A 10 -37.73 -12.42 -20.81
N GLU A 11 -37.00 -12.46 -19.70
CA GLU A 11 -36.10 -11.36 -19.35
C GLU A 11 -35.07 -11.24 -20.48
N PRO A 12 -34.88 -10.06 -21.09
CA PRO A 12 -33.77 -9.88 -22.00
C PRO A 12 -32.49 -10.07 -21.20
N LEU A 13 -31.72 -11.10 -21.55
CA LEU A 13 -30.37 -11.33 -21.05
C LEU A 13 -29.63 -10.00 -21.09
N ARG A 14 -29.28 -9.48 -19.90
CA ARG A 14 -28.50 -8.25 -19.79
C ARG A 14 -27.28 -8.41 -20.70
N PRO A 15 -27.00 -7.46 -21.60
CA PRO A 15 -25.81 -7.54 -22.43
C PRO A 15 -24.61 -7.64 -21.49
N VAL A 16 -23.89 -8.75 -21.60
CA VAL A 16 -22.60 -8.95 -20.95
C VAL A 16 -21.77 -7.74 -21.35
N ARG A 17 -21.35 -6.94 -20.36
CA ARG A 17 -20.45 -5.83 -20.61
C ARG A 17 -19.28 -6.37 -21.45
N PRO A 18 -18.96 -5.74 -22.59
CA PRO A 18 -17.78 -6.17 -23.34
C PRO A 18 -16.61 -6.20 -22.37
N HIS A 19 -15.86 -7.32 -22.39
CA HIS A 19 -14.61 -7.40 -21.65
C HIS A 19 -13.78 -6.16 -22.00
N PRO A 20 -13.14 -5.50 -21.01
CA PRO A 20 -12.18 -4.45 -21.32
C PRO A 20 -11.21 -5.03 -22.33
N VAL A 21 -10.99 -4.32 -23.43
CA VAL A 21 -10.00 -4.65 -24.46
C VAL A 21 -8.73 -5.06 -23.73
N GLU A 22 -8.22 -6.26 -24.01
CA GLU A 22 -7.02 -6.80 -23.38
C GLU A 22 -5.91 -5.75 -23.51
N SER A 23 -5.55 -5.16 -22.38
CA SER A 23 -4.47 -4.20 -22.31
C SER A 23 -3.21 -4.87 -22.84
N HIS A 24 -2.46 -4.16 -23.68
CA HIS A 24 -1.29 -4.58 -24.47
C HIS A 24 -0.08 -5.12 -23.65
N TRP A 25 -0.27 -5.49 -22.38
CA TRP A 25 0.75 -5.98 -21.45
C TRP A 25 1.30 -7.37 -21.78
N THR A 26 0.72 -8.07 -22.77
CA THR A 26 1.15 -9.43 -23.15
C THR A 26 2.23 -9.43 -24.22
N GLU A 27 2.43 -8.31 -24.91
CA GLU A 27 3.43 -8.20 -25.97
C GLU A 27 4.74 -7.59 -25.43
N PRO A 28 5.90 -8.14 -25.81
CA PRO A 28 7.18 -7.53 -25.49
C PRO A 28 7.25 -6.11 -26.11
N PRO A 29 8.02 -5.19 -25.49
CA PRO A 29 8.15 -3.83 -26.00
C PRO A 29 8.70 -3.82 -27.43
N GLU A 30 8.32 -2.82 -28.23
CA GLU A 30 8.87 -2.70 -29.59
C GLU A 30 10.40 -2.49 -29.54
N PRO A 31 11.18 -3.19 -30.37
CA PRO A 31 12.65 -3.08 -30.35
C PRO A 31 13.15 -1.64 -30.49
N GLY A 32 12.49 -0.86 -31.38
CA GLY A 32 12.81 0.55 -31.64
C GLY A 32 12.54 1.49 -30.45
N GLN A 33 11.88 1.03 -29.39
CA GLN A 33 11.62 1.81 -28.16
C GLN A 33 12.57 1.43 -27.01
N VAL A 34 13.32 0.33 -27.13
CA VAL A 34 14.25 -0.13 -26.08
C VAL A 34 15.61 0.55 -26.19
N ASP A 35 16.07 1.17 -25.12
CA ASP A 35 17.46 1.64 -25.02
C ASP A 35 18.39 0.47 -24.66
N PRO A 36 19.42 0.15 -25.47
CA PRO A 36 20.37 -0.92 -25.17
C PRO A 36 21.12 -0.74 -23.83
N ALA A 37 21.33 0.50 -23.39
CA ALA A 37 21.94 0.80 -22.10
C ALA A 37 21.02 0.40 -20.94
N VAL A 38 19.72 0.67 -21.07
CA VAL A 38 18.70 0.27 -20.08
C VAL A 38 18.57 -1.25 -20.03
N LEU A 39 18.50 -1.93 -21.18
CA LEU A 39 18.48 -3.39 -21.23
C LEU A 39 19.73 -4.00 -20.58
N SER A 40 20.92 -3.46 -20.86
CA SER A 40 22.17 -3.92 -20.25
C SER A 40 22.20 -3.72 -18.73
N ALA A 41 21.68 -2.59 -18.25
CA ALA A 41 21.57 -2.31 -16.81
C ALA A 41 20.62 -3.29 -16.11
N LEU A 42 19.46 -3.57 -16.71
CA LEU A 42 18.47 -4.53 -16.18
C LEU A 42 19.03 -5.97 -16.19
N LEU A 43 19.70 -6.38 -17.27
CA LEU A 43 20.38 -7.67 -17.34
C LEU A 43 21.36 -7.85 -16.17
N HIS A 44 22.22 -6.85 -15.94
CA HIS A 44 23.16 -6.88 -14.83
C HIS A 44 22.46 -6.97 -13.46
N ARG A 45 21.43 -6.14 -13.23
CA ARG A 45 20.63 -6.12 -12.00
C ARG A 45 20.01 -7.47 -11.67
N HIS A 46 19.49 -8.18 -12.67
CA HIS A 46 18.88 -9.49 -12.50
C HIS A 46 19.87 -10.65 -12.58
N GLY A 47 21.18 -10.37 -12.52
CA GLY A 47 22.24 -11.38 -12.39
C GLY A 47 22.68 -12.03 -13.70
N TRP A 48 22.27 -11.48 -14.86
CA TRP A 48 22.80 -11.91 -16.13
C TRP A 48 24.27 -11.51 -16.25
N GLN A 49 25.07 -12.41 -16.82
CA GLN A 49 26.51 -12.22 -16.92
C GLN A 49 26.91 -11.90 -18.34
N ARG A 50 27.70 -10.84 -18.53
CA ARG A 50 28.34 -10.53 -19.80
C ARG A 50 29.55 -11.45 -19.97
N ARG A 51 29.49 -12.40 -20.91
CA ARG A 51 30.55 -13.41 -21.18
C ARG A 51 31.42 -13.10 -22.39
N GLY A 52 31.38 -11.86 -22.88
CA GLY A 52 32.18 -11.39 -24.01
C GLY A 52 31.35 -10.50 -24.93
N GLY A 53 31.86 -10.29 -26.14
CA GLY A 53 31.26 -9.40 -27.13
C GLY A 53 32.32 -8.77 -28.02
N ALA A 54 31.86 -8.02 -29.01
CA ALA A 54 32.74 -7.15 -29.80
C ALA A 54 32.57 -5.72 -29.30
N ALA A 55 33.65 -5.13 -28.78
CA ALA A 55 33.64 -3.76 -28.26
C ALA A 55 33.19 -2.78 -29.34
N GLY A 56 32.34 -1.82 -28.96
CA GLY A 56 31.69 -0.87 -29.85
C GLY A 56 30.55 -1.47 -30.69
N ARG A 57 30.23 -2.76 -30.53
CA ARG A 57 29.21 -3.46 -31.33
C ARG A 57 28.13 -4.07 -30.44
N TYR A 58 28.44 -5.18 -29.76
CA TYR A 58 27.47 -5.92 -28.96
C TYR A 58 28.13 -6.67 -27.81
N GLY A 59 27.39 -6.82 -26.70
CA GLY A 59 27.70 -7.70 -25.58
C GLY A 59 26.92 -9.01 -25.66
N ARG A 60 27.58 -10.11 -25.28
CA ARG A 60 26.97 -11.43 -25.14
C ARG A 60 26.60 -11.68 -23.68
N TRP A 61 25.33 -11.89 -23.42
CA TRP A 61 24.78 -12.11 -22.08
C TRP A 61 24.25 -13.53 -21.92
N THR A 62 24.43 -14.09 -20.73
CA THR A 62 23.92 -15.42 -20.36
C THR A 62 23.13 -15.35 -19.06
N PRO A 63 22.04 -16.12 -18.92
CA PRO A 63 21.16 -16.06 -17.75
C PRO A 63 21.86 -16.56 -16.47
N PRO A 64 21.39 -16.11 -15.30
CA PRO A 64 21.88 -16.60 -14.01
C PRO A 64 21.54 -18.09 -13.79
N GLY A 65 22.44 -18.83 -13.14
CA GLY A 65 22.21 -20.20 -12.68
C GLY A 65 22.92 -21.31 -13.47
N PRO A 66 22.91 -22.57 -12.96
CA PRO A 66 23.69 -23.69 -13.51
C PRO A 66 23.21 -24.19 -14.89
N GLY A 67 22.03 -23.74 -15.36
CA GLY A 67 21.49 -24.04 -16.69
C GLY A 67 21.81 -23.01 -17.78
N GLY A 68 22.71 -22.06 -17.53
CA GLY A 68 22.98 -20.91 -18.42
C GLY A 68 23.63 -21.22 -19.77
N GLY A 69 23.63 -22.48 -20.21
CA GLY A 69 24.20 -22.91 -21.49
C GLY A 69 23.28 -22.78 -22.71
N GLY A 70 21.96 -22.65 -22.51
CA GLY A 70 20.99 -22.73 -23.62
C GLY A 70 20.60 -21.39 -24.27
N THR A 71 20.52 -20.31 -23.50
CA THR A 71 20.08 -18.99 -23.99
C THR A 71 21.22 -18.00 -23.90
N SER A 72 21.63 -17.44 -25.03
CA SER A 72 22.58 -16.33 -25.09
C SER A 72 21.92 -15.17 -25.80
N LEU A 73 21.99 -13.98 -25.19
CA LEU A 73 21.47 -12.74 -25.78
C LEU A 73 22.63 -11.95 -26.36
N LEU A 74 22.41 -11.38 -27.54
CA LEU A 74 23.29 -10.36 -28.11
C LEU A 74 22.59 -9.01 -27.91
N VAL A 75 23.23 -8.12 -27.15
CA VAL A 75 22.69 -6.78 -26.88
C VAL A 75 23.65 -5.76 -27.48
N PRO A 76 23.20 -4.89 -28.39
CA PRO A 76 24.06 -3.86 -28.96
C PRO A 76 24.59 -2.93 -27.86
N GLU A 77 25.80 -2.39 -28.00
CA GLU A 77 26.35 -1.46 -27.01
C GLU A 77 25.68 -0.09 -27.08
N ASN A 78 25.20 0.30 -28.26
CA ASN A 78 24.48 1.54 -28.49
C ASN A 78 23.59 1.41 -29.75
N ARG A 79 22.67 2.36 -29.94
CA ARG A 79 21.79 2.42 -31.11
C ARG A 79 22.48 2.85 -32.41
N ALA A 80 23.72 3.34 -32.36
CA ALA A 80 24.45 3.73 -33.57
C ALA A 80 25.04 2.52 -34.31
N PHE A 81 25.01 1.33 -33.69
CA PHE A 81 25.45 0.09 -34.33
C PHE A 81 24.45 -0.33 -35.44
N PRO A 82 24.91 -0.64 -36.67
CA PRO A 82 24.05 -1.23 -37.69
C PRO A 82 23.38 -2.50 -37.17
N ASP A 83 22.11 -2.74 -37.51
CA ASP A 83 21.32 -3.89 -37.06
C ASP A 83 20.96 -3.87 -35.55
N SER A 84 21.01 -2.69 -34.90
CA SER A 84 20.61 -2.56 -33.48
C SER A 84 19.20 -3.07 -33.21
N ASP A 85 18.25 -2.72 -34.08
CA ASP A 85 16.83 -3.04 -33.90
C ASP A 85 16.59 -4.54 -34.09
N ASP A 86 17.30 -5.18 -35.02
CA ASP A 86 17.24 -6.63 -35.23
C ASP A 86 17.81 -7.38 -34.01
N LEU A 87 18.98 -6.96 -33.50
CA LEU A 87 19.57 -7.56 -32.30
C LEU A 87 18.68 -7.39 -31.06
N LEU A 88 18.08 -6.22 -30.88
CA LEU A 88 17.12 -5.98 -29.80
C LEU A 88 15.87 -6.85 -29.98
N GLY A 89 15.35 -6.99 -31.19
CA GLY A 89 14.21 -7.87 -31.49
C GLY A 89 14.51 -9.32 -31.15
N GLU A 90 15.66 -9.85 -31.58
CA GLU A 90 16.11 -11.20 -31.24
C GLU A 90 16.27 -11.38 -29.72
N ALA A 91 16.86 -10.39 -29.03
CA ALA A 91 17.05 -10.43 -27.58
C ALA A 91 15.71 -10.47 -26.82
N LEU A 92 14.73 -9.67 -27.24
CA LEU A 92 13.40 -9.63 -26.62
C LEU A 92 12.63 -10.93 -26.85
N VAL A 93 12.71 -11.52 -28.05
CA VAL A 93 12.12 -12.84 -28.34
C VAL A 93 12.81 -13.95 -27.52
N ALA A 94 14.12 -13.88 -27.35
CA ALA A 94 14.86 -14.84 -26.54
C ALA A 94 14.54 -14.70 -25.04
N LEU A 95 14.32 -13.47 -24.55
CA LEU A 95 13.83 -13.21 -23.18
C LEU A 95 12.41 -13.75 -22.97
N SER A 96 11.48 -13.51 -23.90
CA SER A 96 10.08 -13.97 -23.76
C SER A 96 9.93 -15.49 -23.81
N ARG A 97 10.85 -16.17 -24.50
CA ARG A 97 10.93 -17.65 -24.53
C ARG A 97 11.74 -18.24 -23.37
N SER A 98 12.40 -17.40 -22.59
CA SER A 98 13.22 -17.87 -21.46
C SER A 98 12.32 -18.34 -20.32
N GLY A 99 12.59 -19.53 -19.80
CA GLY A 99 11.94 -20.03 -18.58
C GLY A 99 12.46 -19.40 -17.29
N SER A 100 13.36 -18.40 -17.36
CA SER A 100 13.92 -17.76 -16.18
C SER A 100 12.99 -16.68 -15.63
N PRO A 101 12.67 -16.68 -14.32
CA PRO A 101 11.88 -15.60 -13.71
C PRO A 101 12.51 -14.21 -13.91
N SER A 102 13.85 -14.15 -13.96
CA SER A 102 14.59 -12.91 -14.24
C SER A 102 14.30 -12.33 -15.63
N ALA A 103 14.01 -13.16 -16.63
CA ALA A 103 13.70 -12.69 -17.97
C ALA A 103 12.34 -11.99 -18.00
N HIS A 104 11.36 -12.53 -17.26
CA HIS A 104 10.06 -11.92 -17.11
C HIS A 104 10.14 -10.56 -16.42
N ASP A 105 10.86 -10.48 -15.30
CA ASP A 105 11.09 -9.23 -14.56
C ASP A 105 11.74 -8.15 -15.46
N ILE A 106 12.72 -8.52 -16.29
CA ILE A 106 13.35 -7.60 -17.26
C ILE A 106 12.33 -7.09 -18.27
N LEU A 107 11.50 -7.97 -18.84
CA LEU A 107 10.48 -7.57 -19.81
C LEU A 107 9.44 -6.63 -19.20
N VAL A 108 9.03 -6.87 -17.96
CA VAL A 108 8.13 -5.96 -17.21
C VAL A 108 8.78 -4.59 -17.03
N ALA A 109 10.03 -4.54 -16.59
CA ALA A 109 10.75 -3.27 -16.37
C ALA A 109 11.05 -2.50 -17.67
N LEU A 110 11.16 -3.19 -18.81
CA LEU A 110 11.30 -2.55 -20.13
C LEU A 110 9.97 -2.04 -20.67
N ALA A 111 8.89 -2.80 -20.51
CA ALA A 111 7.56 -2.40 -20.95
C ALA A 111 7.01 -1.23 -20.12
N VAL A 112 7.32 -1.19 -18.83
CA VAL A 112 6.92 -0.12 -17.90
C VAL A 112 8.13 0.33 -17.11
N PRO A 113 8.76 1.47 -17.48
CA PRO A 113 9.85 2.05 -16.72
C PRO A 113 9.47 2.22 -15.24
N SER A 114 10.10 1.44 -14.36
CA SER A 114 9.69 1.28 -12.97
C SER A 114 10.87 1.27 -12.02
N ASP A 115 10.67 1.85 -10.83
CA ASP A 115 11.54 1.60 -9.69
C ASP A 115 11.19 0.21 -9.11
N GLU A 116 12.20 -0.58 -8.76
CA GLU A 116 12.04 -1.92 -8.22
C GLU A 116 12.20 -1.90 -6.69
N ILE A 117 11.22 -2.46 -5.98
CA ILE A 117 11.31 -2.64 -4.53
C ILE A 117 11.36 -4.13 -4.25
N ARG A 118 12.40 -4.56 -3.53
CA ARG A 118 12.67 -5.96 -3.24
C ARG A 118 12.66 -6.19 -1.74
N TRP A 119 11.91 -7.20 -1.30
CA TRP A 119 11.88 -7.66 0.08
C TRP A 119 12.42 -9.07 0.15
N TRP A 120 13.21 -9.37 1.18
CA TRP A 120 13.67 -10.71 1.51
C TRP A 120 13.33 -11.05 2.96
N ARG A 121 12.94 -12.29 3.20
CA ARG A 121 12.77 -12.86 4.54
C ARG A 121 13.66 -14.07 4.69
N ASP A 122 14.63 -13.96 5.59
CA ASP A 122 15.52 -15.06 5.92
C ASP A 122 14.80 -15.98 6.91
N VAL A 123 14.12 -16.98 6.35
CA VAL A 123 13.44 -18.04 7.11
C VAL A 123 14.09 -19.39 6.81
N PRO A 124 14.10 -20.31 7.79
CA PRO A 124 14.56 -21.68 7.58
C PRO A 124 13.84 -22.32 6.40
N ALA A 125 14.59 -23.04 5.57
CA ALA A 125 14.00 -23.69 4.40
C ALA A 125 13.08 -24.83 4.80
N GLY A 126 11.89 -24.89 4.18
CA GLY A 126 11.05 -26.07 4.24
C GLY A 126 11.64 -27.23 3.41
N PRO A 127 11.02 -28.42 3.46
CA PRO A 127 11.43 -29.58 2.69
C PRO A 127 11.59 -29.22 1.20
N VAL A 128 12.70 -29.65 0.59
CA VAL A 128 13.02 -29.40 -0.83
C VAL A 128 13.02 -27.90 -1.19
N GLY A 129 13.33 -27.02 -0.22
CA GLY A 129 13.37 -25.58 -0.46
C GLY A 129 12.00 -24.90 -0.50
N ALA A 130 10.91 -25.65 -0.32
CA ALA A 130 9.57 -25.08 -0.29
C ALA A 130 9.42 -24.05 0.84
N THR A 131 8.63 -23.01 0.57
CA THR A 131 8.33 -21.96 1.55
C THR A 131 6.93 -22.19 2.10
N PRO A 132 6.73 -22.20 3.43
CA PRO A 132 5.40 -22.33 4.00
C PRO A 132 4.47 -21.19 3.53
N TRP A 133 3.21 -21.52 3.23
CA TRP A 133 2.19 -20.56 2.78
C TRP A 133 2.10 -19.31 3.66
N SER A 134 2.11 -19.49 4.98
CA SER A 134 2.02 -18.39 5.95
C SER A 134 3.23 -17.43 5.92
N VAL A 135 4.39 -17.89 5.44
CA VAL A 135 5.57 -17.04 5.23
C VAL A 135 5.35 -16.14 4.02
N GLU A 136 4.85 -16.69 2.92
CA GLU A 136 4.57 -15.95 1.69
C GLU A 136 3.45 -14.92 1.89
N GLU A 137 2.33 -15.31 2.52
CA GLU A 137 1.24 -14.39 2.84
C GLU A 137 1.72 -13.21 3.69
N ARG A 138 2.55 -13.49 4.70
CA ARG A 138 3.09 -12.45 5.57
C ARG A 138 4.05 -11.54 4.82
N LEU A 139 4.87 -12.06 3.91
CA LEU A 139 5.75 -11.26 3.05
C LEU A 139 4.93 -10.30 2.18
N ARG A 140 3.93 -10.83 1.44
CA ARG A 140 3.07 -10.02 0.57
C ARG A 140 2.28 -8.98 1.36
N SER A 141 1.73 -9.37 2.52
CA SER A 141 0.98 -8.47 3.39
C SER A 141 1.87 -7.35 3.95
N ALA A 142 3.06 -7.67 4.47
CA ALA A 142 4.00 -6.69 5.00
C ALA A 142 4.50 -5.72 3.91
N ALA A 143 4.86 -6.23 2.73
CA ALA A 143 5.26 -5.39 1.60
C ALA A 143 4.15 -4.43 1.17
N ARG A 144 2.91 -4.92 1.03
CA ARG A 144 1.75 -4.07 0.72
C ARG A 144 1.52 -2.99 1.80
N GLN A 145 1.67 -3.34 3.07
CA GLN A 145 1.55 -2.38 4.18
C GLN A 145 2.65 -1.31 4.15
N MET A 146 3.89 -1.67 3.80
CA MET A 146 4.99 -0.70 3.62
C MET A 146 4.72 0.25 2.46
N LEU A 147 4.28 -0.27 1.31
CA LEU A 147 3.89 0.55 0.16
C LEU A 147 2.76 1.51 0.53
N LEU A 148 1.76 1.04 1.28
CA LEU A 148 0.67 1.89 1.76
C LEU A 148 1.17 2.96 2.74
N ALA A 149 2.07 2.62 3.66
CA ALA A 149 2.66 3.57 4.60
C ALA A 149 3.47 4.65 3.88
N ALA A 150 4.26 4.27 2.88
CA ALA A 150 4.98 5.21 2.03
C ALA A 150 4.03 6.11 1.24
N ALA A 151 2.98 5.55 0.65
CA ALA A 151 1.94 6.30 -0.05
C ALA A 151 1.27 7.33 0.88
N LEU A 152 0.94 6.96 2.12
CA LEU A 152 0.41 7.88 3.14
C LEU A 152 1.39 9.02 3.44
N ALA A 153 2.68 8.70 3.59
CA ALA A 153 3.73 9.67 3.85
C ALA A 153 4.02 10.63 2.67
N THR A 154 3.59 10.29 1.45
CA THR A 154 3.60 11.26 0.33
C THR A 154 2.50 12.33 0.46
N ARG A 155 1.45 12.06 1.25
CA ARG A 155 0.26 12.94 1.35
C ARG A 155 0.36 13.92 2.51
N ALA A 156 0.95 13.50 3.63
CA ALA A 156 1.12 14.33 4.82
C ALA A 156 2.34 13.87 5.61
N ARG A 157 2.91 14.76 6.43
CA ARG A 157 3.94 14.40 7.41
C ARG A 157 3.26 14.12 8.74
N ALA A 158 3.20 12.85 9.13
CA ALA A 158 2.63 12.45 10.41
C ALA A 158 3.24 11.14 10.90
N GLY A 159 3.49 11.06 12.21
CA GLY A 159 3.91 9.80 12.85
C GLY A 159 2.81 8.73 12.84
N TYR A 160 1.55 9.09 12.58
CA TYR A 160 0.44 8.14 12.48
C TYR A 160 -0.63 8.70 11.54
N TYR A 161 -1.21 7.85 10.68
CA TYR A 161 -2.22 8.26 9.70
C TYR A 161 -3.62 7.71 10.02
N GLY A 162 -3.69 6.47 10.52
CA GLY A 162 -4.94 5.77 10.79
C GLY A 162 -5.79 5.59 9.53
N ALA A 163 -6.94 6.25 9.50
CA ALA A 163 -7.86 6.21 8.36
C ALA A 163 -7.64 7.36 7.37
N ARG A 164 -6.85 8.39 7.73
CA ARG A 164 -6.57 9.55 6.87
C ARG A 164 -5.81 9.15 5.63
N HIS A 165 -6.19 9.72 4.49
CA HIS A 165 -5.61 9.53 3.16
C HIS A 165 -5.56 8.07 2.70
N ARG A 166 -6.25 7.14 3.38
CA ARG A 166 -6.13 5.71 3.11
C ARG A 166 -6.66 5.33 1.73
N ARG A 167 -7.76 5.96 1.30
CA ARG A 167 -8.33 5.74 -0.04
C ARG A 167 -7.39 6.23 -1.16
N PRO A 168 -6.96 7.51 -1.19
CA PRO A 168 -6.03 7.97 -2.23
C PRO A 168 -4.64 7.31 -2.16
N ALA A 169 -4.21 6.82 -0.99
CA ALA A 169 -2.98 6.04 -0.85
C ALA A 169 -3.14 4.61 -1.39
N ALA A 170 -4.30 3.97 -1.19
CA ALA A 170 -4.59 2.67 -1.78
C ALA A 170 -4.71 2.76 -3.31
N ALA A 171 -5.33 3.82 -3.83
CA ALA A 171 -5.47 4.06 -5.27
C ALA A 171 -4.10 4.22 -5.97
N SER A 172 -3.11 4.83 -5.31
CA SER A 172 -1.75 4.92 -5.88
C SER A 172 -1.03 3.57 -6.01
N LEU A 173 -1.57 2.49 -5.42
CA LEU A 173 -1.02 1.14 -5.57
C LEU A 173 -1.66 0.36 -6.73
N GLU A 174 -2.66 0.91 -7.42
CA GLU A 174 -3.40 0.18 -8.48
C GLU A 174 -2.52 -0.18 -9.69
N ASN A 175 -1.52 0.65 -10.00
CA ASN A 175 -0.60 0.44 -11.13
C ASN A 175 0.68 -0.31 -10.75
N VAL A 176 0.79 -0.75 -9.50
CA VAL A 176 1.99 -1.42 -8.99
C VAL A 176 1.99 -2.87 -9.43
N LEU A 177 3.05 -3.29 -10.14
CA LEU A 177 3.15 -4.63 -10.72
C LEU A 177 3.98 -5.54 -9.82
N VAL A 178 3.65 -6.83 -9.77
CA VAL A 178 4.38 -7.82 -8.97
C VAL A 178 5.20 -8.70 -9.91
N GLY A 179 6.50 -8.84 -9.62
CA GLY A 179 7.42 -9.67 -10.39
C GLY A 179 7.23 -11.17 -10.17
N ALA A 180 7.91 -11.95 -11.01
CA ALA A 180 7.91 -13.41 -10.91
C ALA A 180 8.94 -13.85 -9.86
N ASP A 181 8.49 -14.20 -8.64
CA ASP A 181 9.38 -14.80 -7.64
C ASP A 181 9.19 -16.32 -7.54
N PRO A 182 10.23 -17.13 -7.78
CA PRO A 182 10.12 -18.60 -7.76
C PRO A 182 10.15 -19.19 -6.34
N GLY A 183 10.42 -18.40 -5.28
CA GLY A 183 10.83 -18.95 -3.98
C GLY A 183 9.96 -18.59 -2.78
N GLY A 184 9.02 -17.64 -2.90
CA GLY A 184 8.10 -17.23 -1.82
C GLY A 184 8.75 -16.56 -0.61
N ARG A 185 10.09 -16.39 -0.62
CA ARG A 185 10.88 -15.69 0.42
C ARG A 185 11.38 -14.33 -0.05
N ARG A 186 11.23 -14.07 -1.34
CA ARG A 186 11.53 -12.78 -1.95
C ARG A 186 10.28 -12.28 -2.65
N LEU A 187 10.13 -10.97 -2.70
CA LEU A 187 9.09 -10.32 -3.46
C LEU A 187 9.72 -9.13 -4.16
N THR A 188 9.55 -9.06 -5.48
CA THR A 188 9.90 -7.89 -6.27
C THR A 188 8.61 -7.23 -6.72
N VAL A 189 8.57 -5.91 -6.61
CA VAL A 189 7.47 -5.07 -7.06
C VAL A 189 8.03 -3.97 -7.94
N PHE A 190 7.35 -3.68 -9.04
CA PHE A 190 7.66 -2.61 -9.96
C PHE A 190 6.68 -1.46 -9.73
N VAL A 191 7.23 -0.31 -9.36
CA VAL A 191 6.48 0.93 -9.17
C VAL A 191 6.74 1.84 -10.37
N PRO A 192 5.76 2.05 -11.26
CA PRO A 192 5.96 2.85 -12.46
C PRO A 192 6.43 4.26 -12.11
N VAL A 193 7.47 4.72 -12.81
CA VAL A 193 8.11 6.02 -12.56
C VAL A 193 7.10 7.17 -12.66
N ASP A 194 6.25 7.15 -13.68
CA ASP A 194 5.31 8.24 -13.98
C ASP A 194 4.25 8.43 -12.90
N THR A 195 3.82 7.35 -12.24
CA THR A 195 2.71 7.40 -11.28
C THR A 195 3.14 7.23 -9.82
N GLY A 196 4.31 6.63 -9.57
CA GLY A 196 4.67 6.09 -8.27
C GLY A 196 6.06 6.45 -7.76
N ARG A 197 6.89 7.18 -8.52
CA ARG A 197 8.27 7.47 -8.10
C ARG A 197 8.37 8.21 -6.76
N SER A 198 7.44 9.11 -6.47
CA SER A 198 7.39 9.79 -5.15
C SER A 198 7.17 8.82 -3.99
N LEU A 199 6.45 7.72 -4.22
CA LEU A 199 6.24 6.65 -3.24
C LEU A 199 7.55 5.90 -3.00
N SER A 200 8.25 5.50 -4.07
CA SER A 200 9.55 4.80 -3.98
C SER A 200 10.59 5.63 -3.23
N VAL A 201 10.70 6.92 -3.55
CA VAL A 201 11.56 7.89 -2.84
C VAL A 201 11.19 7.98 -1.37
N ARG A 202 9.89 8.12 -1.06
CA ARG A 202 9.43 8.23 0.32
C ARG A 202 9.69 6.96 1.12
N LEU A 203 9.49 5.80 0.52
CA LEU A 203 9.80 4.52 1.16
C LEU A 203 11.30 4.40 1.45
N HIS A 204 12.16 4.71 0.46
CA HIS A 204 13.61 4.69 0.63
C HIS A 204 14.04 5.57 1.82
N GLN A 205 13.63 6.85 1.83
CA GLN A 205 13.96 7.78 2.91
C GLN A 205 13.47 7.28 4.28
N ALA A 206 12.24 6.79 4.36
CA ALA A 206 11.67 6.32 5.61
C ALA A 206 12.36 5.04 6.12
N LEU A 207 12.79 4.13 5.25
CA LEU A 207 13.52 2.93 5.64
C LEU A 207 14.90 3.27 6.23
N TYR A 208 15.67 4.14 5.58
CA TYR A 208 16.96 4.61 6.09
C TYR A 208 16.81 5.35 7.41
N ALA A 209 15.85 6.28 7.51
CA ALA A 209 15.58 7.00 8.76
C ALA A 209 15.12 6.06 9.89
N THR A 210 14.37 4.99 9.57
CA THR A 210 14.00 3.96 10.55
C THR A 210 15.23 3.21 11.05
N ARG A 211 16.13 2.79 10.15
CA ARG A 211 17.38 2.10 10.51
C ARG A 211 18.26 2.98 11.41
N GLU A 212 18.49 4.22 10.99
CA GLU A 212 19.26 5.21 11.73
C GLU A 212 18.67 5.46 13.13
N ALA A 213 17.33 5.63 13.23
CA ALA A 213 16.67 5.84 14.51
C ALA A 213 16.78 4.62 15.45
N ILE A 214 16.75 3.40 14.92
CA ILE A 214 16.97 2.20 15.74
C ILE A 214 18.43 2.14 16.24
N ASP A 215 19.39 2.42 15.37
CA ASP A 215 20.81 2.36 15.73
C ASP A 215 21.17 3.45 16.74
N TYR A 216 20.60 4.65 16.58
CA TYR A 216 20.66 5.70 17.58
C TYR A 216 20.06 5.25 18.92
N GLN A 217 18.86 4.66 18.92
CA GLN A 217 18.23 4.17 20.15
C GLN A 217 19.09 3.09 20.84
N ARG A 218 19.76 2.23 20.08
CA ARG A 218 20.68 1.22 20.63
C ARG A 218 21.91 1.86 21.26
N ALA A 219 22.46 2.89 20.63
CA ALA A 219 23.66 3.57 21.11
C ALA A 219 23.40 4.46 22.34
N THR A 220 22.26 5.18 22.37
CA THR A 220 21.99 6.24 23.36
C THR A 220 20.87 5.89 24.33
N GLY A 221 20.01 4.94 24.00
CA GLY A 221 18.75 4.67 24.69
C GLY A 221 17.61 5.64 24.33
N GLY A 222 17.91 6.75 23.63
CA GLY A 222 16.98 7.82 23.27
C GLY A 222 16.02 7.47 22.13
N MET A 223 14.87 8.14 22.10
CA MET A 223 13.82 7.95 21.07
C MET A 223 13.63 9.18 20.18
N ASP A 224 14.35 10.27 20.44
CA ASP A 224 14.29 11.55 19.74
C ASP A 224 14.60 11.45 18.24
N ALA A 225 15.46 10.50 17.83
CA ALA A 225 15.68 10.22 16.42
C ALA A 225 14.40 9.78 15.69
N PHE A 226 13.46 9.11 16.37
CA PHE A 226 12.17 8.74 15.78
C PHE A 226 11.25 9.96 15.57
N ASP A 227 11.42 11.04 16.33
CA ASP A 227 10.63 12.25 16.16
C ASP A 227 11.08 12.97 14.87
N ALA A 228 12.39 13.09 14.67
CA ALA A 228 12.96 13.63 13.43
C ALA A 228 12.64 12.76 12.20
N ALA A 229 12.60 11.43 12.38
CA ALA A 229 12.33 10.48 11.30
C ALA A 229 10.92 10.62 10.68
N VAL A 230 9.97 11.26 11.37
CA VAL A 230 8.64 11.56 10.81
C VAL A 230 8.75 12.42 9.55
N GLU A 231 9.73 13.33 9.49
CA GLU A 231 9.97 14.18 8.33
C GLU A 231 10.43 13.39 7.09
N ALA A 232 11.13 12.28 7.31
CA ALA A 232 11.51 11.32 6.28
C ALA A 232 10.36 10.39 5.86
N GLY A 233 9.27 10.33 6.65
CA GLY A 233 8.09 9.51 6.38
C GLY A 233 7.90 8.31 7.31
N VAL A 234 8.69 8.23 8.39
CA VAL A 234 8.50 7.17 9.40
C VAL A 234 7.20 7.38 10.15
N SER A 235 6.45 6.29 10.33
CA SER A 235 5.13 6.31 10.94
C SER A 235 4.83 5.00 11.65
N HIS A 236 3.78 5.00 12.46
CA HIS A 236 3.22 3.82 13.10
C HIS A 236 2.96 2.72 12.08
N GLU A 237 2.31 3.04 10.96
CA GLU A 237 2.01 2.10 9.88
C GLU A 237 3.28 1.46 9.30
N LEU A 238 4.34 2.25 9.09
CA LEU A 238 5.61 1.72 8.60
C LEU A 238 6.29 0.83 9.64
N THR A 239 6.35 1.27 10.91
CA THR A 239 6.98 0.49 11.99
C THR A 239 6.29 -0.85 12.21
N GLU A 240 4.95 -0.90 12.12
CA GLU A 240 4.18 -2.14 12.19
C GLU A 240 4.44 -3.04 10.97
N ALA A 241 4.51 -2.46 9.76
CA ALA A 241 4.81 -3.22 8.55
C ALA A 241 6.22 -3.85 8.59
N VAL A 242 7.23 -3.10 9.06
CA VAL A 242 8.60 -3.61 9.26
C VAL A 242 8.62 -4.68 10.34
N ALA A 243 7.94 -4.45 11.47
CA ALA A 243 7.83 -5.46 12.53
C ALA A 243 7.11 -6.73 12.04
N ALA A 244 6.12 -6.62 11.15
CA ALA A 244 5.44 -7.76 10.53
C ALA A 244 6.36 -8.55 9.59
N LEU A 245 7.20 -7.86 8.80
CA LEU A 245 8.18 -8.48 7.91
C LEU A 245 9.21 -9.31 8.70
N VAL A 246 9.76 -8.74 9.77
CA VAL A 246 10.82 -9.33 10.62
C VAL A 246 10.30 -10.45 11.53
N ARG A 247 9.00 -10.45 11.86
CA ARG A 247 8.45 -11.41 12.83
C ARG A 247 8.62 -12.86 12.36
N GLY A 248 9.39 -13.62 13.13
CA GLY A 248 9.64 -15.05 12.88
C GLY A 248 10.63 -15.31 11.74
N THR A 249 11.55 -14.37 11.48
CA THR A 249 12.69 -14.52 10.57
C THR A 249 14.00 -14.43 11.35
N GLU A 250 15.12 -14.79 10.73
CA GLU A 250 16.48 -14.53 11.26
C GLU A 250 16.96 -13.12 10.85
N GLY A 251 16.47 -12.64 9.71
CA GLY A 251 16.69 -11.32 9.17
C GLY A 251 15.63 -10.99 8.12
N ALA A 252 15.51 -9.71 7.79
CA ALA A 252 14.74 -9.24 6.65
C ALA A 252 15.49 -8.09 5.98
N ARG A 253 15.45 -8.06 4.66
CA ARG A 253 16.15 -7.05 3.85
C ARG A 253 15.18 -6.37 2.92
N ILE A 254 15.41 -5.09 2.67
CA ILE A 254 14.56 -4.27 1.80
C ILE A 254 15.46 -3.40 0.93
N ALA A 255 15.34 -3.51 -0.39
CA ALA A 255 16.10 -2.70 -1.33
C ALA A 255 15.15 -1.91 -2.23
N VAL A 256 15.55 -0.69 -2.56
CA VAL A 256 14.90 0.17 -3.56
C VAL A 256 15.91 0.42 -4.67
N GLU A 257 15.55 0.03 -5.87
CA GLU A 257 16.39 0.03 -7.07
C GLU A 257 15.77 0.97 -8.10
N TRP A 258 16.46 2.05 -8.45
CA TRP A 258 15.90 3.09 -9.31
C TRP A 258 15.83 2.66 -10.77
N ALA A 259 14.78 3.06 -11.50
CA ALA A 259 14.66 2.78 -12.93
C ALA A 259 15.89 3.32 -13.69
N PRO A 260 16.63 2.49 -14.46
CA PRO A 260 17.86 2.94 -15.12
C PRO A 260 17.65 4.13 -16.07
N ALA A 261 16.52 4.15 -16.79
CA ALA A 261 16.17 5.22 -17.72
C ALA A 261 15.89 6.58 -17.04
N ALA A 262 15.39 6.56 -15.80
CA ALA A 262 15.03 7.78 -15.06
C ALA A 262 16.13 8.25 -14.08
N GLY A 263 17.19 7.45 -13.90
CA GLY A 263 18.32 7.77 -13.01
C GLY A 263 17.97 7.70 -11.53
N VAL A 264 18.88 8.17 -10.67
CA VAL A 264 18.69 8.23 -9.21
C VAL A 264 18.01 9.56 -8.83
N PRO A 265 16.92 9.55 -8.04
CA PRO A 265 16.30 10.78 -7.53
C PRO A 265 17.22 11.60 -6.61
N GLU A 266 17.02 12.91 -6.56
CA GLU A 266 17.76 13.79 -5.65
C GLU A 266 17.58 13.37 -4.17
N GLY A 267 18.68 13.43 -3.41
CA GLY A 267 18.69 13.06 -1.99
C GLY A 267 18.54 11.56 -1.71
N CYS A 268 18.58 10.70 -2.73
CA CYS A 268 18.65 9.26 -2.57
C CYS A 268 20.08 8.77 -2.87
N ALA A 269 20.55 7.80 -2.10
CA ALA A 269 21.82 7.15 -2.39
C ALA A 269 21.68 6.23 -3.62
N ALA A 270 22.82 5.95 -4.27
CA ALA A 270 22.90 4.87 -5.24
C ALA A 270 22.49 3.54 -4.56
N PRO A 271 21.89 2.58 -5.30
CA PRO A 271 21.22 1.41 -4.74
C PRO A 271 22.14 0.32 -4.15
N ASP A 272 23.25 0.68 -3.51
CA ASP A 272 24.32 -0.26 -3.19
C ASP A 272 24.08 -1.11 -1.92
N GLU A 273 23.11 -0.77 -1.06
CA GLU A 273 22.86 -1.60 0.13
C GLU A 273 21.38 -1.72 0.49
N ALA A 274 20.92 -2.97 0.67
CA ALA A 274 19.59 -3.26 1.19
C ALA A 274 19.54 -2.90 2.68
N VAL A 275 18.47 -2.23 3.11
CA VAL A 275 18.26 -1.93 4.53
C VAL A 275 17.90 -3.23 5.26
N GLU A 276 18.71 -3.57 6.26
CA GLU A 276 18.54 -4.80 7.04
C GLU A 276 17.83 -4.54 8.37
N PHE A 277 16.92 -5.45 8.72
CA PHE A 277 16.24 -5.51 9.99
C PHE A 277 16.33 -6.90 10.59
N SER A 278 16.58 -6.98 11.89
CA SER A 278 16.72 -8.24 12.63
C SER A 278 15.66 -8.34 13.74
N PRO A 279 15.39 -9.54 14.27
CA PRO A 279 14.46 -9.73 15.39
C PRO A 279 14.78 -8.86 16.62
N GLY A 280 16.05 -8.48 16.80
CA GLY A 280 16.48 -7.57 17.86
C GLY A 280 15.95 -6.13 17.71
N ASP A 281 15.44 -5.74 16.54
CA ASP A 281 14.82 -4.43 16.30
C ASP A 281 13.36 -4.37 16.79
N LEU A 282 12.69 -5.51 16.95
CA LEU A 282 11.24 -5.59 17.24
C LEU A 282 10.82 -4.81 18.51
N PRO A 283 11.54 -4.85 19.64
CA PRO A 283 11.15 -4.07 20.82
C PRO A 283 11.22 -2.56 20.58
N VAL A 284 12.17 -2.10 19.77
CA VAL A 284 12.34 -0.67 19.44
C VAL A 284 11.22 -0.21 18.50
N LEU A 285 10.97 -0.97 17.43
CA LEU A 285 9.89 -0.71 16.48
C LEU A 285 8.52 -0.61 17.16
N ARG A 286 8.21 -1.54 18.08
CA ARG A 286 6.95 -1.51 18.86
C ARG A 286 6.86 -0.29 19.77
N ARG A 287 7.96 0.11 20.41
CA ARG A 287 8.00 1.31 21.25
C ARG A 287 7.80 2.58 20.42
N ALA A 288 8.44 2.68 19.26
CA ALA A 288 8.26 3.78 18.31
C ALA A 288 6.80 3.84 17.81
N GLY A 289 6.24 2.73 17.35
CA GLY A 289 4.85 2.65 16.91
C GLY A 289 3.87 3.08 18.01
N ALA A 290 4.09 2.65 19.26
CA ALA A 290 3.27 3.08 20.39
C ALA A 290 3.46 4.55 20.77
N ARG A 291 4.67 5.11 20.58
CA ARG A 291 4.98 6.53 20.79
C ARG A 291 4.21 7.39 19.79
N TYR A 292 4.28 7.07 18.50
CA TYR A 292 3.55 7.80 17.46
C TYR A 292 2.03 7.82 17.68
N LEU A 293 1.46 6.71 18.18
CA LEU A 293 0.04 6.67 18.54
C LEU A 293 -0.30 7.57 19.73
N ARG A 294 0.58 7.67 20.73
CA ARG A 294 0.37 8.51 21.92
C ARG A 294 0.55 9.99 21.64
N GLU A 295 1.47 10.33 20.73
CA GLU A 295 1.85 11.70 20.40
C GLU A 295 1.07 12.26 19.22
N GLU A 296 0.06 11.54 18.72
CA GLU A 296 -0.81 12.05 17.67
C GLU A 296 -1.44 13.39 18.12
N PRO A 297 -1.16 14.50 17.40
CA PRO A 297 -1.64 15.80 17.81
C PRO A 297 -3.18 15.87 17.70
N SER A 298 -3.83 16.45 18.70
CA SER A 298 -5.26 16.75 18.64
C SER A 298 -5.51 17.80 17.55
N VAL A 299 -6.29 17.48 16.52
CA VAL A 299 -6.55 18.40 15.38
C VAL A 299 -7.92 19.06 15.54
N PRO A 300 -8.06 20.39 15.44
CA PRO A 300 -9.36 21.02 15.40
C PRO A 300 -10.11 20.59 14.13
N VAL A 301 -11.33 20.06 14.29
CA VAL A 301 -12.17 19.58 13.18
C VAL A 301 -13.58 20.13 13.28
N ARG A 302 -14.24 20.21 12.12
CA ARG A 302 -15.67 20.47 12.00
C ARG A 302 -16.30 19.24 11.37
N LEU A 303 -16.91 18.40 12.18
CA LEU A 303 -17.51 17.14 11.75
C LEU A 303 -18.97 17.36 11.38
N THR A 304 -19.43 16.68 10.34
CA THR A 304 -20.86 16.47 10.08
C THR A 304 -21.10 14.97 10.13
N GLY A 305 -22.09 14.52 10.89
CA GLY A 305 -22.42 13.11 10.91
C GLY A 305 -23.71 12.76 11.64
N ALA A 306 -24.14 11.52 11.43
CA ALA A 306 -25.37 10.99 11.98
C ALA A 306 -25.14 10.44 13.39
N VAL A 307 -26.05 10.76 14.31
CA VAL A 307 -26.04 10.17 15.65
C VAL A 307 -26.47 8.71 15.53
N VAL A 308 -25.62 7.79 15.99
CA VAL A 308 -25.89 6.34 15.94
C VAL A 308 -26.13 5.74 17.32
N ARG A 309 -25.62 6.37 18.39
CA ARG A 309 -25.86 5.92 19.76
C ARG A 309 -25.76 7.08 20.72
N MET A 310 -26.67 7.13 21.68
CA MET A 310 -26.64 8.08 22.78
C MET A 310 -26.75 7.33 24.10
N ARG A 311 -26.00 7.78 25.11
CA ARG A 311 -26.06 7.24 26.47
C ARG A 311 -25.85 8.35 27.48
N ARG A 312 -26.80 8.49 28.40
CA ARG A 312 -26.68 9.30 29.61
C ARG A 312 -27.04 8.45 30.83
N SER A 313 -26.34 8.64 31.93
CA SER A 313 -26.59 7.89 33.17
C SER A 313 -27.72 8.50 33.99
N GLU A 314 -27.84 9.83 33.95
CA GLU A 314 -28.86 10.58 34.67
C GLU A 314 -29.79 11.33 33.70
N PRO A 315 -31.01 11.74 34.14
CA PRO A 315 -31.93 12.50 33.30
C PRO A 315 -31.45 13.91 32.93
N ARG A 316 -30.44 14.44 33.63
CA ARG A 316 -29.82 15.76 33.40
C ARG A 316 -28.30 15.64 33.38
N GLY A 317 -27.63 16.69 32.93
CA GLY A 317 -26.17 16.72 32.81
C GLY A 317 -25.61 16.14 31.52
N GLU A 318 -24.32 15.87 31.53
CA GLU A 318 -23.57 15.46 30.35
C GLU A 318 -23.96 14.07 29.85
N GLY A 319 -23.91 13.90 28.53
CA GLY A 319 -24.19 12.62 27.88
C GLY A 319 -23.13 12.26 26.86
N THR A 320 -22.93 10.97 26.67
CA THR A 320 -22.02 10.46 25.64
C THR A 320 -22.78 10.15 24.37
N VAL A 321 -22.23 10.61 23.24
CA VAL A 321 -22.78 10.41 21.91
C VAL A 321 -21.75 9.73 21.02
N ARG A 322 -22.19 8.74 20.26
CA ARG A 322 -21.43 8.13 19.16
C ARG A 322 -22.03 8.60 17.85
N LEU A 323 -21.17 9.15 17.01
CA LEU A 323 -21.52 9.79 15.76
C LEU A 323 -20.81 9.06 14.62
N ARG A 324 -21.55 8.67 13.59
CA ARG A 324 -20.98 8.16 12.33
C ARG A 324 -20.67 9.37 11.46
N VAL A 325 -19.39 9.58 11.16
CA VAL A 325 -18.96 10.77 10.43
C VAL A 325 -19.31 10.60 8.96
N ILE A 326 -19.91 11.65 8.39
CA ILE A 326 -20.26 11.76 6.98
C ILE A 326 -19.23 12.65 6.28
N ALA A 327 -18.87 13.77 6.91
CA ALA A 327 -17.91 14.72 6.37
C ALA A 327 -17.10 15.43 7.47
N GLY A 328 -15.96 15.99 7.10
CA GLY A 328 -15.11 16.81 7.97
C GLY A 328 -13.95 16.08 8.65
N ALA A 329 -13.96 14.75 8.69
CA ALA A 329 -12.78 13.93 9.00
C ALA A 329 -12.91 12.54 8.37
N GLU A 330 -11.79 11.96 7.95
CA GLU A 330 -11.73 10.58 7.44
C GLU A 330 -11.68 9.57 8.59
N VAL A 331 -12.77 9.49 9.38
CA VAL A 331 -12.92 8.52 10.46
C VAL A 331 -14.33 7.95 10.42
N ALA A 332 -14.53 6.65 10.67
CA ALA A 332 -15.86 6.05 10.55
C ALA A 332 -16.81 6.49 11.69
N HIS A 333 -16.29 6.49 12.92
CA HIS A 333 -17.06 6.79 14.12
C HIS A 333 -16.25 7.67 15.07
N VAL A 334 -16.93 8.59 15.74
CA VAL A 334 -16.38 9.46 16.77
C VAL A 334 -17.26 9.39 18.01
N ARG A 335 -16.61 9.33 19.18
CA ARG A 335 -17.28 9.47 20.47
C ARG A 335 -17.03 10.86 21.04
N MET A 336 -18.05 11.48 21.59
CA MET A 336 -17.92 12.76 22.27
C MET A 336 -18.76 12.77 23.55
N THR A 337 -18.36 13.64 24.47
CA THR A 337 -19.20 14.03 25.60
C THR A 337 -19.80 15.37 25.25
N LEU A 338 -21.12 15.48 25.35
CA LEU A 338 -21.86 16.72 25.13
C LEU A 338 -22.43 17.19 26.46
N ASP A 339 -22.51 18.50 26.64
CA ASP A 339 -23.28 19.11 27.70
C ASP A 339 -24.79 18.84 27.53
N GLU A 340 -25.59 19.23 28.53
CA GLU A 340 -27.02 18.95 28.56
C GLU A 340 -27.79 19.57 27.39
N GLU A 341 -27.40 20.75 26.91
CA GLU A 341 -28.08 21.43 25.81
C GLU A 341 -27.74 20.77 24.47
N ALA A 342 -26.45 20.61 24.19
CA ALA A 342 -25.96 19.95 22.99
C ALA A 342 -26.44 18.50 22.88
N TYR A 343 -26.52 17.79 24.00
CA TYR A 343 -27.06 16.42 24.03
C TYR A 343 -28.55 16.40 23.64
N ARG A 344 -29.36 17.33 24.13
CA ARG A 344 -30.78 17.44 23.74
C ARG A 344 -30.92 17.76 22.25
N ILE A 345 -30.10 18.64 21.69
CA ILE A 345 -30.10 18.97 20.26
C ILE A 345 -29.77 17.72 19.42
N ALA A 346 -28.73 16.98 19.81
CA ALA A 346 -28.35 15.74 19.14
C ALA A 346 -29.45 14.68 19.19
N GLY A 347 -30.18 14.60 20.32
CA GLY A 347 -31.32 13.70 20.48
C GLY A 347 -32.48 14.03 19.54
N HIS A 348 -32.86 15.31 19.45
CA HIS A 348 -33.90 15.73 18.50
C HIS A 348 -33.46 15.46 17.06
N ALA A 349 -32.23 15.80 16.70
CA ALA A 349 -31.70 15.55 15.36
C ALA A 349 -31.72 14.06 15.00
N HIS A 350 -31.38 13.18 15.94
CA HIS A 350 -31.49 11.72 15.76
C HIS A 350 -32.92 11.28 15.49
N LEU A 351 -33.90 11.77 16.27
CA LEU A 351 -35.31 11.42 16.12
C LEU A 351 -35.90 11.87 14.77
N VAL A 352 -35.43 13.01 14.24
CA VAL A 352 -35.89 13.53 12.94
C VAL A 352 -35.02 13.08 11.76
N GLY A 353 -34.04 12.20 11.99
CA GLY A 353 -33.16 11.66 10.94
C GLY A 353 -32.20 12.67 10.32
N LEU A 354 -31.89 13.77 11.01
CA LEU A 354 -30.96 14.79 10.54
C LEU A 354 -29.54 14.56 11.10
N PRO A 355 -28.48 14.70 10.29
CA PRO A 355 -27.13 14.73 10.81
C PRO A 355 -26.87 16.02 11.58
N VAL A 356 -25.91 15.97 12.49
CA VAL A 356 -25.45 17.13 13.26
C VAL A 356 -24.05 17.54 12.82
N ARG A 357 -23.81 18.83 12.85
CA ARG A 357 -22.49 19.44 12.71
C ARG A 357 -21.96 19.80 14.09
N VAL A 358 -20.70 19.47 14.33
CA VAL A 358 -20.03 19.68 15.62
C VAL A 358 -18.60 20.14 15.39
N HIS A 359 -18.12 21.05 16.22
CA HIS A 359 -16.74 21.50 16.26
C HIS A 359 -16.05 20.94 17.49
N GLY A 360 -14.75 20.66 17.38
CA GLY A 360 -13.96 20.24 18.54
C GLY A 360 -12.57 19.80 18.11
N ARG A 361 -11.84 19.16 19.01
CA ARG A 361 -10.51 18.61 18.74
C ARG A 361 -10.60 17.10 18.63
N LEU A 362 -10.16 16.56 17.50
CA LEU A 362 -10.15 15.12 17.25
C LEU A 362 -8.88 14.50 17.84
N GLU A 363 -9.07 13.56 18.75
CA GLU A 363 -8.02 12.80 19.42
C GLU A 363 -8.14 11.31 19.11
N SER A 364 -7.02 10.60 19.07
CA SER A 364 -7.00 9.14 19.09
C SER A 364 -6.59 8.67 20.46
N ARG A 365 -7.44 7.87 21.10
CA ARG A 365 -7.09 7.27 22.40
C ARG A 365 -7.60 5.84 22.44
N GLY A 366 -6.68 4.87 22.49
CA GLY A 366 -7.02 3.46 22.68
C GLY A 366 -7.88 2.84 21.57
N GLY A 367 -7.63 3.21 20.31
CA GLY A 367 -8.35 2.65 19.15
C GLY A 367 -9.71 3.30 18.84
N PHE A 368 -10.18 4.23 19.68
CA PHE A 368 -11.36 5.03 19.40
C PHE A 368 -10.97 6.49 19.11
N ARG A 369 -11.71 7.10 18.19
CA ARG A 369 -11.61 8.54 17.90
C ARG A 369 -12.54 9.29 18.86
N ARG A 370 -11.98 10.23 19.61
CA ARG A 370 -12.72 11.07 20.55
C ARG A 370 -12.71 12.51 20.06
N LEU A 371 -13.86 13.17 20.11
CA LEU A 371 -13.92 14.63 19.99
C LEU A 371 -13.89 15.22 21.41
N THR A 372 -12.83 15.96 21.72
CA THR A 372 -12.72 16.81 22.91
C THR A 372 -13.15 18.24 22.55
N ASP A 373 -13.53 19.03 23.56
CA ASP A 373 -14.02 20.40 23.40
C ASP A 373 -15.16 20.53 22.37
N ALA A 374 -16.07 19.55 22.40
CA ALA A 374 -17.20 19.48 21.48
C ALA A 374 -18.16 20.66 21.71
N SER A 375 -18.35 21.48 20.69
CA SER A 375 -19.16 22.70 20.74
C SER A 375 -19.87 22.96 19.40
N GLY A 376 -20.85 23.87 19.41
CA GLY A 376 -21.55 24.26 18.20
C GLY A 376 -22.36 23.15 17.54
N VAL A 377 -23.01 22.30 18.35
CA VAL A 377 -23.86 21.20 17.84
C VAL A 377 -25.10 21.78 17.18
N VAL A 378 -25.20 21.62 15.85
CA VAL A 378 -26.33 22.16 15.06
C VAL A 378 -26.82 21.10 14.06
N PRO A 379 -28.14 20.84 13.97
CA PRO A 379 -28.68 19.96 12.93
C PRO A 379 -28.48 20.56 11.54
N VAL A 380 -28.10 19.74 10.57
CA VAL A 380 -27.84 20.16 9.18
C VAL A 380 -28.83 19.49 8.24
N GLN A 381 -29.43 20.28 7.36
CA GLN A 381 -30.23 19.77 6.25
C GLN A 381 -29.29 19.22 5.18
N VAL A 382 -29.51 17.97 4.78
CA VAL A 382 -28.85 17.32 3.65
C VAL A 382 -29.89 17.10 2.56
N ASP A 383 -29.45 16.99 1.31
CA ASP A 383 -30.35 16.68 0.22
C ASP A 383 -31.03 15.30 0.40
N GLU A 384 -32.16 15.14 -0.27
CA GLU A 384 -33.05 13.99 -0.12
C GLU A 384 -32.39 12.66 -0.53
N ALA A 385 -31.47 12.70 -1.51
CA ALA A 385 -30.74 11.52 -1.99
C ALA A 385 -29.66 11.06 -0.98
N GLU A 386 -28.96 12.00 -0.35
CA GLU A 386 -28.01 11.73 0.72
C GLU A 386 -28.74 11.21 1.97
N ARG A 387 -29.91 11.79 2.29
CA ARG A 387 -30.79 11.34 3.38
C ARG A 387 -31.29 9.90 3.17
N ASP A 388 -31.72 9.53 1.97
CA ASP A 388 -32.20 8.17 1.67
C ASP A 388 -31.07 7.14 1.72
N ARG A 389 -29.87 7.48 1.24
CA ARG A 389 -28.66 6.64 1.41
C ARG A 389 -28.31 6.46 2.90
N LEU A 390 -28.45 7.51 3.70
CA LEU A 390 -28.21 7.48 5.14
C LEU A 390 -29.23 6.56 5.85
N MET A 391 -30.52 6.69 5.54
CA MET A 391 -31.58 5.85 6.08
C MET A 391 -31.39 4.37 5.71
N LYS A 392 -31.06 4.07 4.45
CA LYS A 392 -30.81 2.70 3.99
C LYS A 392 -29.63 2.04 4.70
N SER A 393 -28.53 2.78 4.90
CA SER A 393 -27.36 2.24 5.62
C SER A 393 -27.52 2.16 7.14
N LEU A 394 -28.48 2.90 7.71
CA LEU A 394 -28.89 2.77 9.12
C LEU A 394 -29.78 1.53 9.31
N GLN A 395 -30.69 1.25 8.36
CA GLN A 395 -31.54 0.06 8.37
C GLN A 395 -30.73 -1.24 8.21
N GLU A 396 -29.76 -1.29 7.30
CA GLU A 396 -28.88 -2.47 7.14
C GLU A 396 -28.10 -2.84 8.43
N ASN A 397 -27.90 -1.89 9.36
CA ASN A 397 -27.30 -2.16 10.67
C ASN A 397 -28.33 -2.50 11.76
N LEU A 398 -29.60 -2.12 11.58
CA LEU A 398 -30.72 -2.56 12.44
C LEU A 398 -31.10 -4.01 12.13
N ASP A 399 -31.02 -4.44 10.87
CA ASP A 399 -31.27 -5.82 10.46
C ASP A 399 -30.22 -6.79 11.03
N PHE A 400 -28.96 -6.33 11.19
CA PHE A 400 -27.91 -7.06 11.91
C PHE A 400 -28.19 -7.19 13.42
N PHE A 401 -29.14 -6.39 13.95
CA PHE A 401 -29.54 -6.39 15.36
C PHE A 401 -30.72 -7.31 15.64
N GLU A 402 -31.65 -7.52 14.70
CA GLU A 402 -32.71 -8.53 14.88
C GLU A 402 -32.13 -9.95 14.97
N GLU A 403 -31.06 -10.25 14.24
CA GLU A 403 -30.39 -11.56 14.26
C GLU A 403 -29.55 -11.79 15.54
N ALA A 404 -29.19 -10.74 16.27
CA ALA A 404 -28.43 -10.81 17.53
C ALA A 404 -29.31 -10.77 18.80
N CYS A 405 -30.60 -10.46 18.66
CA CYS A 405 -31.58 -10.43 19.75
C CYS A 405 -32.61 -11.58 19.69
N SER A 406 -32.50 -12.51 18.73
CA SER A 406 -33.33 -13.71 18.63
C SER A 406 -32.65 -14.99 19.13
N GLY A 407 -31.53 -14.86 19.86
CA GLY A 407 -30.89 -15.97 20.55
C GLY A 407 -31.17 -15.89 22.05
N ASP A 408 -32.36 -16.36 22.45
CA ASP A 408 -32.62 -16.76 23.84
C ASP A 408 -31.71 -17.93 24.26
#